data_AF-A0A150R7F3-F1
#
_entry.id   AF-A0A150R7F3-F1
#
_cell.length_a   1.000
_cell.length_b   1.000
_cell.length_c   1.000
_cell.angle_alpha   90.00
_cell.angle_beta   90.00
_cell.angle_gamma   90.00
#
_symmetry.space_group_name_H-M   'P 1'
#
loop_
_entity.id
_entity.type
_entity.pdbx_description
1 polymer ?
#
loop_
_entity_poly.entity_id
_entity_poly.type
_entity_poly.pdbx_seq_one_letter_code
_entity_poly.pdbx_strand_id
1 'polypeptide(L)'
;MTHRFLFSLGLLAALLGSGCPGGANGNGNTGGGPEKTPPATDQDPPEPSGSARCKLGLVAHEEGGDGAVALSNDGLTASASERSQIARAAASHVGGRWYYEVTVDSLLDGVWWAQNIGASVEGVIHTVGDTAYMGALYNTTGTISSGGDGSTRIGGGGDSAVQAAPFAEGDVVGVALDLDAGRVYFRKNGAWLEGMDPEADAGGAEILVLPGTGAYYPVLYLSDGDVMTANFGASEFASSAPEGFLPFAEDLETDDDGSCVDEGPAGLPAPPAPVDAACEDFTSYKTAAEDATELHIIGIHERGEGGPKASVHVSRTSEMVLALSSYAFTQWTVTVDPGAQLEGIVLVGHEPSRVSAPAGIPINTVIYNEDGSRIEAAYTWPNAPGGLDTPDLIRSVEEITGMSMTSFGGCRDGDSFTVVDDH
;
A
#
# COMPACT_ATOMS: atom_id res chain seq x y z
N MET A 1 -33.26 -16.49 -36.95
CA MET A 1 -34.65 -16.35 -36.46
C MET A 1 -34.69 -15.13 -35.57
N THR A 2 -35.19 -14.05 -36.15
CA THR A 2 -35.51 -12.76 -35.52
C THR A 2 -36.63 -12.94 -34.50
N HIS A 3 -36.62 -12.19 -33.40
CA HIS A 3 -37.80 -11.46 -32.88
C HIS A 3 -37.34 -10.27 -32.01
N ARG A 4 -37.79 -9.08 -32.43
CA ARG A 4 -37.75 -7.79 -31.73
C ARG A 4 -39.19 -7.46 -31.27
N PHE A 5 -39.31 -6.43 -30.43
CA PHE A 5 -40.49 -5.61 -30.07
C PHE A 5 -41.37 -6.15 -28.92
N LEU A 6 -41.86 -5.36 -27.96
CA LEU A 6 -42.36 -3.96 -28.00
C LEU A 6 -42.30 -3.26 -26.62
N PHE A 7 -42.18 -1.93 -26.68
CA PHE A 7 -42.43 -0.91 -25.64
C PHE A 7 -43.92 -0.85 -25.22
N SER A 8 -44.19 -0.43 -23.97
CA SER A 8 -45.47 0.23 -23.61
C SER A 8 -45.23 1.33 -22.56
N LEU A 9 -45.59 2.55 -22.95
CA LEU A 9 -45.64 3.77 -22.15
C LEU A 9 -47.03 3.87 -21.49
N GLY A 10 -47.11 4.28 -20.22
CA GLY A 10 -48.36 4.50 -19.48
C GLY A 10 -48.30 5.77 -18.63
N LEU A 11 -49.31 6.63 -18.82
CA LEU A 11 -49.40 8.06 -18.53
C LEU A 11 -50.01 8.39 -17.14
N LEU A 12 -49.42 9.38 -16.44
CA LEU A 12 -50.01 10.50 -15.67
C LEU A 12 -51.25 10.29 -14.75
N ALA A 13 -51.13 10.72 -13.48
CA ALA A 13 -52.11 11.60 -12.80
C ALA A 13 -51.57 12.15 -11.46
N ALA A 14 -51.54 13.47 -11.34
CA ALA A 14 -51.41 14.22 -10.08
C ALA A 14 -52.80 14.70 -9.63
N LEU A 15 -53.06 14.84 -8.32
CA LEU A 15 -54.05 15.77 -7.74
C LEU A 15 -53.96 15.84 -6.20
N LEU A 16 -53.86 17.09 -5.72
CA LEU A 16 -54.36 17.70 -4.45
C LEU A 16 -53.69 17.26 -3.14
N GLY A 17 -53.21 18.14 -2.25
CA GLY A 17 -53.61 19.51 -1.96
C GLY A 17 -54.48 19.56 -0.70
N SER A 18 -53.89 19.88 0.45
CA SER A 18 -54.63 20.34 1.63
C SER A 18 -53.84 21.44 2.34
N GLY A 19 -54.33 22.67 2.18
CA GLY A 19 -53.92 23.82 2.98
C GLY A 19 -54.75 23.90 4.26
N CYS A 20 -54.25 24.68 5.22
CA CYS A 20 -55.03 25.19 6.33
C CYS A 20 -54.70 26.69 6.55
N PRO A 21 -55.67 27.53 6.97
CA PRO A 21 -55.65 28.96 6.67
C PRO A 21 -55.58 29.88 7.89
N GLY A 22 -55.30 31.16 7.62
CA GLY A 22 -56.09 32.27 8.20
C GLY A 22 -55.41 33.16 9.22
N GLY A 23 -55.28 34.44 8.87
CA GLY A 23 -55.03 35.55 9.78
C GLY A 23 -54.99 36.89 9.04
N ALA A 24 -56.08 37.66 9.12
CA ALA A 24 -56.40 38.82 8.29
C ALA A 24 -56.07 40.18 8.93
N ASN A 25 -56.26 41.22 8.11
CA ASN A 25 -56.44 42.66 8.38
C ASN A 25 -55.15 43.50 8.31
N GLY A 26 -54.96 44.53 7.49
CA GLY A 26 -55.88 45.34 6.67
C GLY A 26 -55.91 46.78 7.20
N ASN A 27 -55.18 47.72 6.56
CA ASN A 27 -55.65 49.04 6.07
C ASN A 27 -54.48 49.94 5.64
N GLY A 28 -54.66 50.66 4.53
CA GLY A 28 -53.69 51.62 4.00
C GLY A 28 -53.87 53.04 4.55
N ASN A 29 -52.82 53.86 4.41
CA ASN A 29 -52.93 55.24 3.92
C ASN A 29 -51.56 55.78 3.48
N THR A 30 -51.66 56.72 2.54
CA THR A 30 -50.68 57.48 1.76
C THR A 30 -49.83 58.48 2.54
N GLY A 31 -48.61 58.78 2.05
CA GLY A 31 -47.79 59.93 2.47
C GLY A 31 -46.33 59.81 2.02
N GLY A 32 -45.86 60.73 1.18
CA GLY A 32 -44.61 60.59 0.40
C GLY A 32 -43.31 61.12 1.02
N GLY A 33 -42.21 60.63 0.42
CA GLY A 33 -40.84 61.19 0.38
C GLY A 33 -39.85 60.71 1.46
N PRO A 34 -38.52 60.75 1.23
CA PRO A 34 -37.75 60.80 -0.01
C PRO A 34 -37.02 59.47 -0.31
N GLU A 35 -36.59 59.37 -1.57
CA GLU A 35 -35.80 58.30 -2.18
C GLU A 35 -34.57 57.92 -1.32
N LYS A 36 -34.59 56.69 -0.79
CA LYS A 36 -33.47 56.06 -0.09
C LYS A 36 -32.78 55.17 -1.11
N THR A 37 -31.52 55.49 -1.42
CA THR A 37 -30.59 54.71 -2.23
C THR A 37 -30.69 53.22 -1.88
N PRO A 38 -30.84 52.30 -2.84
CA PRO A 38 -30.74 50.87 -2.54
C PRO A 38 -29.31 50.58 -2.05
N PRO A 39 -29.13 49.75 -1.01
CA PRO A 39 -27.80 49.31 -0.61
C PRO A 39 -27.17 48.53 -1.77
N ALA A 40 -25.87 48.72 -1.94
CA ALA A 40 -25.05 47.97 -2.87
C ALA A 40 -25.37 46.48 -2.73
N THR A 41 -25.64 45.85 -3.88
CA THR A 41 -25.67 44.39 -4.02
C THR A 41 -24.48 43.80 -3.29
N ASP A 42 -24.75 42.81 -2.44
CA ASP A 42 -23.78 41.79 -2.01
C ASP A 42 -22.95 41.39 -3.23
N GLN A 43 -21.74 41.93 -3.30
CA GLN A 43 -20.66 41.27 -4.00
C GLN A 43 -20.14 40.33 -2.92
N ASP A 44 -20.44 39.05 -3.07
CA ASP A 44 -19.75 38.01 -2.31
C ASP A 44 -18.25 38.32 -2.35
N PRO A 45 -17.55 38.31 -1.20
CA PRO A 45 -16.10 38.45 -1.22
C PRO A 45 -15.54 37.38 -2.16
N PRO A 46 -14.50 37.69 -2.95
CA PRO A 46 -13.93 36.72 -3.87
C PRO A 46 -13.60 35.44 -3.10
N GLU A 47 -14.07 34.30 -3.60
CA GLU A 47 -13.70 32.99 -3.07
C GLU A 47 -12.17 32.94 -2.93
N PRO A 48 -11.64 32.47 -1.79
CA PRO A 48 -10.20 32.33 -1.64
C PRO A 48 -9.70 31.36 -2.70
N SER A 49 -8.82 31.88 -3.56
CA SER A 49 -8.06 31.11 -4.53
C SER A 49 -7.23 30.05 -3.80
N GLY A 50 -7.53 28.78 -4.02
CA GLY A 50 -6.72 27.63 -3.59
C GLY A 50 -6.63 27.48 -2.07
N SER A 51 -7.08 26.34 -1.54
CA SER A 51 -6.62 25.88 -0.23
C SER A 51 -5.08 25.93 -0.22
N ALA A 52 -4.49 26.68 0.73
CA ALA A 52 -3.05 26.68 0.89
C ALA A 52 -2.62 25.26 1.30
N ARG A 53 -1.69 24.66 0.56
CA ARG A 53 -1.14 23.33 0.86
C ARG A 53 -0.48 23.32 2.24
N CYS A 54 -0.55 22.19 2.93
CA CYS A 54 0.14 21.99 4.18
C CYS A 54 1.67 22.12 4.00
N LYS A 55 2.38 22.55 5.04
CA LYS A 55 3.85 22.62 5.03
C LYS A 55 4.41 21.23 5.32
N LEU A 56 4.76 20.50 4.26
CA LEU A 56 5.42 19.20 4.40
C LEU A 56 6.94 19.39 4.47
N GLY A 57 7.55 18.82 5.50
CA GLY A 57 9.00 18.75 5.66
C GLY A 57 9.49 17.32 5.75
N LEU A 58 10.82 17.18 5.75
CA LEU A 58 11.51 15.95 6.08
C LEU A 58 11.59 15.77 7.60
N VAL A 59 11.65 14.52 8.03
CA VAL A 59 12.05 14.09 9.36
C VAL A 59 13.27 13.18 9.24
N ALA A 60 14.23 13.37 10.14
CA ALA A 60 15.39 12.49 10.23
C ALA A 60 14.95 11.16 10.86
N HIS A 61 15.34 10.06 10.24
CA HIS A 61 15.10 8.73 10.75
C HIS A 61 16.37 8.24 11.46
N GLU A 62 16.35 8.16 12.79
CA GLU A 62 17.56 7.89 13.59
C GLU A 62 17.86 6.38 13.71
N GLU A 63 18.71 5.85 12.83
CA GLU A 63 19.45 4.61 13.10
C GLU A 63 20.94 4.89 13.19
N GLY A 64 21.38 5.29 14.40
CA GLY A 64 22.80 5.44 14.72
C GLY A 64 23.17 6.85 15.17
N GLY A 65 23.13 7.10 16.48
CA GLY A 65 23.63 8.32 17.12
C GLY A 65 22.79 9.58 16.85
N ASP A 66 22.52 10.35 17.91
CA ASP A 66 21.84 11.64 17.78
C ASP A 66 22.59 12.55 16.78
N GLY A 67 21.89 13.08 15.77
CA GLY A 67 22.36 14.20 14.93
C GLY A 67 23.12 13.87 13.64
N ALA A 68 23.06 12.63 13.13
CA ALA A 68 23.73 12.24 11.89
C ALA A 68 23.05 12.76 10.60
N VAL A 69 21.77 13.15 10.66
CA VAL A 69 21.07 13.93 9.63
C VAL A 69 20.75 15.33 10.17
N ALA A 70 21.21 16.35 9.46
CA ALA A 70 20.83 17.74 9.71
C ALA A 70 19.83 18.22 8.65
N LEU A 71 18.73 18.81 9.11
CA LEU A 71 17.69 19.39 8.27
C LEU A 71 17.81 20.92 8.22
N SER A 72 17.53 21.51 7.07
CA SER A 72 17.43 22.97 6.91
C SER A 72 16.25 23.56 7.71
N ASN A 73 16.25 24.88 7.88
CA ASN A 73 15.20 25.58 8.63
C ASN A 73 13.80 25.46 8.00
N ASP A 74 13.72 25.28 6.68
CA ASP A 74 12.46 25.00 5.97
C ASP A 74 12.09 23.51 5.97
N GLY A 75 12.95 22.66 6.53
CA GLY A 75 12.75 21.22 6.63
C GLY A 75 12.86 20.46 5.31
N LEU A 76 13.29 21.09 4.21
CA LEU A 76 13.30 20.47 2.88
C LEU A 76 14.65 19.91 2.45
N THR A 77 15.75 20.42 3.01
CA THR A 77 17.11 19.96 2.70
C THR A 77 17.62 19.08 3.82
N ALA A 78 18.01 17.85 3.48
CA ALA A 78 18.70 16.94 4.38
C ALA A 78 20.19 16.88 4.02
N SER A 79 21.04 16.86 5.05
CA SER A 79 22.48 16.65 4.93
C SER A 79 22.94 15.60 5.91
N ALA A 80 23.81 14.70 5.48
CA ALA A 80 24.32 13.62 6.33
C ALA A 80 25.80 13.81 6.67
N SER A 81 26.17 13.53 7.92
CA SER A 81 27.56 13.52 8.39
C SER A 81 28.10 12.11 8.69
N GLU A 82 27.27 11.10 8.44
CA GLU A 82 27.62 9.69 8.58
C GLU A 82 27.05 8.91 7.39
N ARG A 83 27.45 7.65 7.26
CA ARG A 83 26.93 6.77 6.21
C ARG A 83 25.58 6.20 6.61
N SER A 84 24.80 5.81 5.60
CA SER A 84 23.58 5.01 5.80
C SER A 84 22.52 5.77 6.60
N GLN A 85 22.37 7.04 6.28
CA GLN A 85 21.43 7.95 6.93
C GLN A 85 20.16 8.08 6.12
N ILE A 86 19.05 8.36 6.79
CA ILE A 86 17.75 8.41 6.14
C ILE A 86 16.99 9.66 6.58
N ALA A 87 16.42 10.35 5.61
CA ALA A 87 15.37 11.32 5.82
C ALA A 87 14.12 10.87 5.07
N ARG A 88 12.94 11.08 5.66
CA ARG A 88 11.66 10.79 5.01
C ARG A 88 10.71 11.97 5.12
N ALA A 89 9.67 12.03 4.30
CA ALA A 89 8.60 13.00 4.52
C ALA A 89 7.94 12.79 5.89
N ALA A 90 7.47 13.87 6.51
CA ALA A 90 6.82 13.83 7.82
C ALA A 90 5.45 13.14 7.78
N ALA A 91 4.81 13.07 6.62
CA ALA A 91 3.49 12.49 6.40
C ALA A 91 3.48 11.54 5.20
N SER A 92 2.46 10.69 5.15
CA SER A 92 2.34 9.58 4.19
C SER A 92 1.01 9.56 3.45
N HIS A 93 0.94 8.70 2.42
CA HIS A 93 -0.29 8.37 1.71
C HIS A 93 -0.51 6.87 1.64
N VAL A 94 -1.79 6.44 1.63
CA VAL A 94 -2.21 5.02 1.57
C VAL A 94 -2.86 4.62 0.24
N GLY A 95 -3.13 5.60 -0.64
CA GLY A 95 -3.78 5.45 -1.94
C GLY A 95 -3.68 6.76 -2.72
N GLY A 96 -4.09 6.79 -3.99
CA GLY A 96 -3.99 7.96 -4.85
C GLY A 96 -2.69 8.09 -5.65
N ARG A 97 -2.58 9.20 -6.39
CA ARG A 97 -1.48 9.47 -7.32
C ARG A 97 -0.72 10.72 -6.94
N TRP A 98 0.55 10.55 -6.54
CA TRP A 98 1.34 11.60 -5.89
C TRP A 98 2.68 11.83 -6.59
N TYR A 99 3.17 13.06 -6.55
CA TYR A 99 4.43 13.44 -7.19
C TYR A 99 5.27 14.35 -6.30
N TYR A 100 6.58 14.08 -6.25
CA TYR A 100 7.56 14.96 -5.63
C TYR A 100 8.88 14.94 -6.39
N GLU A 101 9.74 15.93 -6.13
CA GLU A 101 11.08 16.02 -6.69
C GLU A 101 12.15 16.06 -5.61
N VAL A 102 13.34 15.58 -5.96
CA VAL A 102 14.56 15.71 -5.16
C VAL A 102 15.63 16.34 -6.03
N THR A 103 16.17 17.47 -5.58
CA THR A 103 17.39 18.06 -6.13
C THR A 103 18.58 17.46 -5.40
N VAL A 104 19.55 16.95 -6.17
CA VAL A 104 20.78 16.37 -5.64
C VAL A 104 21.83 17.48 -5.53
N ASP A 105 21.92 18.14 -4.37
CA ASP A 105 22.75 19.33 -4.17
C ASP A 105 24.25 19.00 -4.07
N SER A 106 24.59 17.89 -3.40
CA SER A 106 25.94 17.34 -3.39
C SER A 106 25.90 15.83 -3.17
N LEU A 107 26.77 15.10 -3.86
CA LEU A 107 27.00 13.67 -3.64
C LEU A 107 28.48 13.41 -3.44
N LEU A 108 28.83 12.86 -2.29
CA LEU A 108 30.19 12.36 -2.05
C LEU A 108 30.28 10.92 -2.56
N ASP A 109 31.46 10.60 -3.13
CA ASP A 109 31.68 9.51 -4.08
C ASP A 109 30.92 8.21 -3.77
N GLY A 110 30.20 7.73 -4.79
CA GLY A 110 28.96 6.96 -4.68
C GLY A 110 29.06 5.68 -3.85
N VAL A 111 28.55 5.72 -2.62
CA VAL A 111 28.27 4.51 -1.85
C VAL A 111 26.92 3.98 -2.35
N TRP A 112 26.97 3.26 -3.47
CA TRP A 112 25.93 2.52 -4.18
C TRP A 112 24.82 1.83 -3.38
N TRP A 113 25.06 1.46 -2.11
CA TRP A 113 24.01 0.92 -1.23
C TRP A 113 23.41 1.97 -0.30
N ALA A 114 24.12 3.06 0.01
CA ALA A 114 23.67 4.07 0.98
C ALA A 114 22.92 5.27 0.37
N GLN A 115 22.88 5.40 -0.96
CA GLN A 115 22.32 6.58 -1.64
C GLN A 115 21.16 6.20 -2.56
N ASN A 116 19.94 6.50 -2.11
CA ASN A 116 18.70 6.08 -2.75
C ASN A 116 17.64 7.17 -2.63
N ILE A 117 16.80 7.31 -3.65
CA ILE A 117 15.62 8.19 -3.66
C ILE A 117 14.41 7.32 -4.04
N GLY A 118 13.29 7.47 -3.33
CA GLY A 118 12.07 6.78 -3.70
C GLY A 118 10.99 6.80 -2.64
N ALA A 119 10.17 5.77 -2.58
CA ALA A 119 9.08 5.67 -1.63
C ALA A 119 9.10 4.33 -0.89
N SER A 120 8.75 4.33 0.39
CA SER A 120 8.70 3.10 1.20
C SER A 120 7.76 3.26 2.38
N VAL A 121 7.27 2.15 2.93
CA VAL A 121 6.53 2.11 4.19
C VAL A 121 7.48 2.09 5.38
N GLU A 122 7.07 2.66 6.52
CA GLU A 122 7.91 2.84 7.71
C GLU A 122 8.69 1.57 8.12
N GLY A 123 8.04 0.40 8.11
CA GLY A 123 8.64 -0.87 8.52
C GLY A 123 9.78 -1.38 7.62
N VAL A 124 9.96 -0.78 6.44
CA VAL A 124 10.92 -1.18 5.40
C VAL A 124 11.90 -0.07 5.07
N ILE A 125 11.73 1.13 5.63
CA ILE A 125 12.69 2.23 5.48
C ILE A 125 14.09 1.82 5.97
N HIS A 126 14.18 0.87 6.90
CA HIS A 126 15.44 0.33 7.42
C HIS A 126 16.17 -0.64 6.51
N THR A 127 15.49 -1.26 5.54
CA THR A 127 16.07 -2.32 4.72
C THR A 127 16.58 -1.76 3.41
N VAL A 128 17.87 -1.46 3.38
CA VAL A 128 18.57 -1.09 2.15
C VAL A 128 18.59 -2.27 1.18
N GLY A 129 17.82 -2.15 0.10
CA GLY A 129 17.90 -3.05 -1.06
C GLY A 129 17.13 -4.36 -0.96
N ASP A 130 16.33 -4.56 0.08
CA ASP A 130 15.24 -5.54 0.10
C ASP A 130 14.02 -4.85 0.66
N THR A 131 13.20 -4.33 -0.25
CA THR A 131 11.94 -3.67 0.10
C THR A 131 10.78 -4.64 0.12
N ALA A 132 10.97 -5.89 -0.34
CA ALA A 132 9.93 -6.90 -0.50
C ALA A 132 8.60 -6.33 -1.07
N TYR A 133 8.69 -5.53 -2.13
CA TYR A 133 7.57 -4.84 -2.78
C TYR A 133 6.88 -3.78 -1.92
N MET A 134 7.34 -3.49 -0.71
CA MET A 134 6.79 -2.44 0.17
C MET A 134 7.49 -1.08 0.02
N GLY A 135 8.25 -0.91 -1.06
CA GLY A 135 8.96 0.31 -1.39
C GLY A 135 9.65 0.19 -2.75
N ALA A 136 9.95 1.31 -3.38
CA ALA A 136 10.70 1.39 -4.62
C ALA A 136 11.80 2.45 -4.49
N LEU A 137 13.01 2.08 -4.87
CA LEU A 137 14.22 2.89 -4.70
C LEU A 137 14.97 3.01 -6.02
N TYR A 138 15.43 4.22 -6.33
CA TYR A 138 16.36 4.53 -7.42
C TYR A 138 17.68 5.02 -6.83
N ASN A 139 18.80 4.42 -7.23
CA ASN A 139 20.10 4.65 -6.60
C ASN A 139 21.13 5.36 -7.51
N THR A 140 22.27 5.74 -6.92
CA THR A 140 23.36 6.44 -7.63
C THR A 140 24.07 5.60 -8.71
N THR A 141 23.81 4.28 -8.80
CA THR A 141 24.30 3.43 -9.91
C THR A 141 23.30 3.29 -11.04
N GLY A 142 22.12 3.90 -10.91
CA GLY A 142 21.05 3.82 -11.89
C GLY A 142 20.13 2.62 -11.71
N THR A 143 20.30 1.83 -10.65
CA THR A 143 19.46 0.67 -10.38
C THR A 143 18.15 1.14 -9.75
N ILE A 144 17.03 0.61 -10.27
CA ILE A 144 15.70 0.77 -9.69
C ILE A 144 15.25 -0.58 -9.16
N SER A 145 14.92 -0.64 -7.87
CA SER A 145 14.52 -1.86 -7.16
C SER A 145 13.25 -1.62 -6.37
N SER A 146 12.29 -2.53 -6.47
CA SER A 146 11.10 -2.50 -5.62
C SER A 146 10.81 -3.78 -4.86
N GLY A 147 11.50 -4.88 -5.10
CA GLY A 147 11.38 -6.11 -4.32
C GLY A 147 12.11 -7.27 -4.98
N GLY A 148 12.34 -8.34 -4.21
CA GLY A 148 12.77 -9.63 -4.72
C GLY A 148 13.35 -10.52 -3.63
N ASP A 149 13.39 -11.84 -3.90
CA ASP A 149 14.04 -12.85 -3.07
C ASP A 149 15.41 -12.36 -2.58
N GLY A 150 15.96 -12.87 -1.48
CA GLY A 150 17.26 -12.42 -0.94
C GLY A 150 18.47 -12.46 -1.91
N SER A 151 18.27 -12.79 -3.19
CA SER A 151 19.17 -12.61 -4.33
C SER A 151 19.10 -11.21 -4.99
N THR A 152 17.98 -10.49 -4.87
CA THR A 152 17.74 -9.16 -5.48
C THR A 152 18.32 -8.03 -4.61
N ARG A 153 19.55 -8.24 -4.15
CA ARG A 153 20.30 -7.17 -3.49
C ARG A 153 20.59 -6.08 -4.52
N ILE A 154 20.39 -4.82 -4.15
CA ILE A 154 21.07 -3.69 -4.81
C ILE A 154 22.57 -4.02 -4.89
N GLY A 155 23.05 -4.39 -6.09
CA GLY A 155 24.45 -4.79 -6.32
C GLY A 155 24.70 -6.24 -6.78
N GLY A 156 23.69 -7.08 -6.98
CA GLY A 156 23.83 -8.39 -7.63
C GLY A 156 22.65 -8.64 -8.53
N GLY A 157 22.87 -8.75 -9.84
CA GLY A 157 21.80 -8.91 -10.84
C GLY A 157 20.90 -10.11 -10.59
N GLY A 158 19.83 -9.89 -9.82
CA GLY A 158 18.61 -10.66 -9.86
C GLY A 158 17.66 -10.07 -10.90
N ASP A 159 16.82 -10.92 -11.49
CA ASP A 159 16.07 -10.69 -12.72
C ASP A 159 14.94 -9.63 -12.66
N SER A 160 14.78 -8.90 -11.54
CA SER A 160 13.68 -7.92 -11.33
C SER A 160 14.12 -6.44 -11.21
N ALA A 161 15.41 -6.11 -11.27
CA ALA A 161 15.89 -4.72 -11.17
C ALA A 161 15.96 -4.04 -12.56
N VAL A 162 15.41 -2.83 -12.69
CA VAL A 162 15.52 -2.03 -13.91
C VAL A 162 16.82 -1.23 -13.87
N GLN A 163 17.65 -1.37 -14.90
CA GLN A 163 18.91 -0.62 -15.00
C GLN A 163 18.73 0.64 -15.84
N ALA A 164 18.70 1.78 -15.17
CA ALA A 164 18.64 3.12 -15.76
C ALA A 164 20.01 3.81 -15.75
N ALA A 165 20.04 5.05 -16.27
CA ALA A 165 21.18 5.95 -16.09
C ALA A 165 21.32 6.34 -14.61
N PRO A 166 22.55 6.45 -14.05
CA PRO A 166 22.76 6.94 -12.68
C PRO A 166 22.40 8.42 -12.53
N PHE A 167 22.01 8.85 -11.33
CA PHE A 167 21.93 10.27 -10.97
C PHE A 167 23.23 10.75 -10.29
N ALA A 168 23.51 12.05 -10.43
CA ALA A 168 24.69 12.70 -9.87
C ALA A 168 24.36 14.08 -9.30
N GLU A 169 25.35 14.73 -8.69
CA GLU A 169 25.24 16.13 -8.24
C GLU A 169 24.72 17.04 -9.36
N GLY A 170 23.72 17.86 -9.02
CA GLY A 170 23.03 18.77 -9.92
C GLY A 170 21.84 18.16 -10.68
N ASP A 171 21.61 16.85 -10.60
CA ASP A 171 20.43 16.23 -11.19
C ASP A 171 19.17 16.50 -10.33
N VAL A 172 18.02 16.57 -10.98
CA VAL A 172 16.70 16.55 -10.34
C VAL A 172 16.02 15.21 -10.63
N VAL A 173 15.72 14.48 -9.58
CA VAL A 173 14.99 13.21 -9.63
C VAL A 173 13.52 13.47 -9.32
N GLY A 174 12.64 13.08 -10.23
CA GLY A 174 11.21 13.10 -10.03
C GLY A 174 10.68 11.72 -9.71
N VAL A 175 9.75 11.63 -8.77
CA VAL A 175 9.15 10.38 -8.30
C VAL A 175 7.64 10.51 -8.35
N ALA A 176 7.00 9.66 -9.17
CA ALA A 176 5.55 9.56 -9.26
C ALA A 176 5.09 8.24 -8.61
N LEU A 177 4.24 8.33 -7.60
CA LEU A 177 3.67 7.21 -6.87
C LEU A 177 2.23 7.04 -7.32
N ASP A 178 1.93 5.98 -8.07
CA ASP A 178 0.56 5.55 -8.33
C ASP A 178 0.22 4.45 -7.33
N LEU A 179 -0.25 4.86 -6.15
CA LEU A 179 -0.60 3.93 -5.08
C LEU A 179 -1.88 3.15 -5.42
N ASP A 180 -2.73 3.68 -6.31
CA ASP A 180 -3.92 2.97 -6.77
C ASP A 180 -3.55 1.82 -7.72
N ALA A 181 -2.52 1.99 -8.55
CA ALA A 181 -2.00 0.96 -9.46
C ALA A 181 -0.86 0.11 -8.86
N GLY A 182 -0.34 0.46 -7.68
CA GLY A 182 0.80 -0.21 -7.06
C GLY A 182 2.10 -0.02 -7.85
N ARG A 183 2.39 1.22 -8.30
CA ARG A 183 3.57 1.51 -9.13
C ARG A 183 4.28 2.80 -8.73
N VAL A 184 5.60 2.78 -8.82
CA VAL A 184 6.45 3.97 -8.66
C VAL A 184 7.27 4.20 -9.91
N TYR A 185 7.20 5.40 -10.46
CA TYR A 185 7.89 5.80 -11.68
C TYR A 185 8.95 6.83 -11.35
N PHE A 186 10.12 6.69 -11.98
CA PHE A 186 11.25 7.58 -11.78
C PHE A 186 11.56 8.33 -13.06
N ARG A 187 11.86 9.63 -12.92
CA ARG A 187 12.42 10.45 -13.98
C ARG A 187 13.65 11.19 -13.51
N LYS A 188 14.52 11.53 -14.44
CA LYS A 188 15.70 12.36 -14.19
C LYS A 188 15.74 13.52 -15.16
N ASN A 189 15.88 14.74 -14.63
CA ASN A 189 15.92 15.97 -15.41
C ASN A 189 14.77 16.07 -16.43
N GLY A 190 13.57 15.67 -16.01
CA GLY A 190 12.35 15.70 -16.82
C GLY A 190 12.13 14.50 -17.75
N ALA A 191 13.11 13.60 -17.91
CA ALA A 191 12.97 12.41 -18.74
C ALA A 191 12.68 11.16 -17.90
N TRP A 192 11.56 10.50 -18.20
CA TRP A 192 11.20 9.19 -17.65
C TRP A 192 12.27 8.13 -17.94
N LEU A 193 12.62 7.34 -16.92
CA LEU A 193 13.69 6.34 -17.02
C LEU A 193 13.17 5.04 -17.66
N GLU A 194 13.97 4.40 -18.52
CA GLU A 194 13.75 3.03 -19.01
C GLU A 194 12.30 2.66 -19.43
N GLY A 195 11.59 3.58 -20.07
CA GLY A 195 10.21 3.34 -20.54
C GLY A 195 9.14 3.41 -19.46
N MET A 196 9.46 3.93 -18.27
CA MET A 196 8.53 4.23 -17.18
C MET A 196 7.66 5.44 -17.54
N ASP A 197 6.50 5.22 -18.16
CA ASP A 197 5.60 6.30 -18.54
C ASP A 197 4.29 6.20 -17.74
N PRO A 198 4.10 7.01 -16.69
CA PRO A 198 2.89 6.98 -15.88
C PRO A 198 1.64 7.48 -16.64
N GLU A 199 1.80 8.29 -17.70
CA GLU A 199 0.66 8.76 -18.50
C GLU A 199 0.17 7.66 -19.46
N ALA A 200 1.08 6.78 -19.88
CA ALA A 200 0.76 5.60 -20.68
C ALA A 200 0.49 4.34 -19.84
N ASP A 201 0.54 4.44 -18.51
CA ASP A 201 0.46 3.30 -17.59
C ASP A 201 1.44 2.16 -17.94
N ALA A 202 2.68 2.55 -18.30
CA ALA A 202 3.69 1.65 -18.83
C ALA A 202 4.96 1.63 -17.95
N GLY A 203 5.48 0.43 -17.68
CA GLY A 203 6.61 0.24 -16.79
C GLY A 203 6.28 0.65 -15.35
N GLY A 204 7.26 1.25 -14.67
CA GLY A 204 7.20 1.55 -13.25
C GLY A 204 7.71 0.38 -12.41
N ALA A 205 8.26 0.69 -11.24
CA ALA A 205 8.65 -0.28 -10.24
C ALA A 205 7.41 -0.70 -9.45
N GLU A 206 7.10 -1.99 -9.43
CA GLU A 206 5.90 -2.52 -8.77
C GLU A 206 6.03 -2.49 -7.26
N ILE A 207 5.00 -2.00 -6.58
CA ILE A 207 4.88 -1.99 -5.13
C ILE A 207 3.54 -2.58 -4.71
N LEU A 208 3.47 -3.13 -3.50
CA LEU A 208 2.26 -3.63 -2.90
C LEU A 208 1.51 -2.48 -2.25
N VAL A 209 0.29 -2.24 -2.68
CA VAL A 209 -0.62 -1.36 -1.96
C VAL A 209 -1.83 -2.20 -1.58
N LEU A 210 -1.65 -2.96 -0.50
CA LEU A 210 -2.68 -3.83 0.05
C LEU A 210 -3.10 -3.31 1.42
N PRO A 211 -4.33 -3.63 1.87
CA PRO A 211 -4.70 -3.41 3.25
C PRO A 211 -3.64 -3.99 4.19
N GLY A 212 -3.12 -3.25 5.16
CA GLY A 212 -2.07 -3.69 6.08
C GLY A 212 -0.63 -3.46 5.60
N THR A 213 -0.38 -3.03 4.35
CA THR A 213 1.01 -2.75 3.89
C THR A 213 1.67 -1.57 4.60
N GLY A 214 0.87 -0.68 5.17
CA GLY A 214 1.33 0.56 5.76
C GLY A 214 1.15 1.73 4.80
N ALA A 215 1.43 2.93 5.28
CA ALA A 215 1.40 4.15 4.48
C ALA A 215 2.77 4.43 3.87
N TYR A 216 2.80 4.95 2.63
CA TYR A 216 4.00 5.21 1.87
C TYR A 216 4.55 6.62 2.11
N TYR A 217 5.84 6.71 2.40
CA TYR A 217 6.57 7.95 2.58
C TYR A 217 7.60 8.14 1.46
N PRO A 218 7.78 9.36 0.94
CA PRO A 218 8.99 9.78 0.25
C PRO A 218 10.20 9.58 1.15
N VAL A 219 11.24 8.94 0.62
CA VAL A 219 12.47 8.61 1.34
C VAL A 219 13.71 9.05 0.57
N LEU A 220 14.68 9.54 1.32
CA LEU A 220 16.01 9.95 0.88
C LEU A 220 17.02 9.21 1.75
N TYR A 221 17.86 8.39 1.12
CA TYR A 221 18.99 7.73 1.77
C TYR A 221 20.24 8.51 1.41
N LEU A 222 20.98 8.90 2.43
CA LEU A 222 22.14 9.77 2.35
C LEU A 222 23.37 9.04 2.92
N SER A 223 24.53 9.40 2.38
CA SER A 223 25.84 9.05 2.90
C SER A 223 26.58 10.30 3.38
N ASP A 224 27.68 10.11 4.09
CA ASP A 224 28.52 11.18 4.64
C ASP A 224 28.90 12.21 3.58
N GLY A 225 28.48 13.47 3.81
CA GLY A 225 28.71 14.62 2.94
C GLY A 225 27.65 14.83 1.85
N ASP A 226 26.64 13.98 1.76
CA ASP A 226 25.53 14.17 0.82
C ASP A 226 24.60 15.28 1.29
N VAL A 227 24.05 16.00 0.32
CA VAL A 227 23.02 17.02 0.52
C VAL A 227 21.96 16.83 -0.57
N MET A 228 20.71 16.70 -0.15
CA MET A 228 19.56 16.55 -1.03
C MET A 228 18.40 17.40 -0.56
N THR A 229 17.71 18.06 -1.50
CA THR A 229 16.57 18.94 -1.22
C THR A 229 15.30 18.39 -1.86
N ALA A 230 14.29 18.10 -1.04
CA ALA A 230 12.98 17.66 -1.49
C ALA A 230 12.07 18.84 -1.87
N ASN A 231 11.24 18.66 -2.88
CA ASN A 231 10.10 19.52 -3.20
C ASN A 231 8.84 18.66 -3.25
N PHE A 232 7.96 18.83 -2.27
CA PHE A 232 6.68 18.12 -2.17
C PHE A 232 5.52 18.88 -2.83
N GLY A 233 5.80 19.99 -3.52
CA GLY A 233 4.78 20.84 -4.15
C GLY A 233 4.65 22.24 -3.57
N ALA A 234 5.54 22.64 -2.65
CA ALA A 234 5.55 23.98 -2.08
C ALA A 234 6.13 25.03 -3.05
N SER A 235 7.00 24.60 -3.97
CA SER A 235 7.54 25.39 -5.08
C SER A 235 7.24 24.73 -6.42
N GLU A 236 7.39 25.48 -7.51
CA GLU A 236 7.24 24.94 -8.87
C GLU A 236 8.23 23.79 -9.09
N PHE A 237 7.73 22.68 -9.63
CA PHE A 237 8.56 21.55 -10.02
C PHE A 237 9.43 21.90 -11.23
N ALA A 238 10.67 21.40 -11.27
CA ALA A 238 11.58 21.58 -12.40
C ALA A 238 11.03 20.96 -13.69
N SER A 239 10.15 19.96 -13.57
CA SER A 239 9.34 19.43 -14.66
C SER A 239 7.90 19.31 -14.17
N SER A 240 6.90 19.56 -15.02
CA SER A 240 5.50 19.43 -14.61
C SER A 240 5.21 18.01 -14.12
N ALA A 241 4.41 17.87 -13.05
CA ALA A 241 3.91 16.57 -12.64
C ALA A 241 3.15 15.90 -13.81
N PRO A 242 3.24 14.57 -13.98
CA PRO A 242 2.45 13.85 -14.99
C PRO A 242 0.95 14.04 -14.79
N GLU A 243 0.17 13.93 -15.87
CA GLU A 243 -1.28 14.12 -15.81
C GLU A 243 -1.94 13.19 -14.77
N GLY A 244 -2.78 13.76 -13.91
CA GLY A 244 -3.49 13.02 -12.86
C GLY A 244 -2.69 12.79 -11.57
N PHE A 245 -1.43 13.22 -11.49
CA PHE A 245 -0.65 13.17 -10.26
C PHE A 245 -0.70 14.53 -9.56
N LEU A 246 -1.02 14.50 -8.26
CA LEU A 246 -1.02 15.68 -7.40
C LEU A 246 0.34 15.83 -6.71
N PRO A 247 0.74 17.04 -6.33
CA PRO A 247 1.91 17.22 -5.49
C PRO A 247 1.75 16.44 -4.18
N PHE A 248 2.82 15.85 -3.67
CA PHE A 248 2.73 14.95 -2.51
C PHE A 248 2.17 15.64 -1.24
N ALA A 249 2.39 16.95 -1.09
CA ALA A 249 1.83 17.74 0.01
C ALA A 249 0.33 18.13 -0.17
N GLU A 250 -0.31 17.69 -1.25
CA GLU A 250 -1.75 17.88 -1.48
C GLU A 250 -2.57 16.83 -0.69
N ASP A 251 -3.81 17.18 -0.32
CA ASP A 251 -4.76 16.30 0.39
C ASP A 251 -4.26 15.68 1.70
N LEU A 252 -3.26 16.30 2.33
CA LEU A 252 -2.84 16.00 3.69
C LEU A 252 -3.50 16.96 4.69
N GLU A 253 -3.89 16.43 5.84
CA GLU A 253 -4.46 17.21 6.93
C GLU A 253 -3.45 18.22 7.50
N THR A 254 -3.95 19.31 8.05
CA THR A 254 -3.13 20.40 8.61
C THR A 254 -3.38 20.62 10.08
N ASP A 255 -2.31 20.81 10.85
CA ASP A 255 -2.41 21.32 12.22
C ASP A 255 -2.64 22.84 12.26
N ASP A 256 -2.83 23.39 13.47
CA ASP A 256 -3.07 24.82 13.70
C ASP A 256 -1.89 25.72 13.23
N ASP A 257 -0.68 25.16 13.08
CA ASP A 257 0.53 25.86 12.61
C ASP A 257 0.72 25.75 11.07
N GLY A 258 -0.19 25.02 10.41
CA GLY A 258 -0.21 24.74 8.98
C GLY A 258 0.80 23.69 8.54
N SER A 259 1.33 22.88 9.46
CA SER A 259 2.17 21.72 9.15
C SER A 259 1.29 20.54 8.76
N CYS A 260 1.80 19.67 7.88
CA CYS A 260 1.07 18.45 7.54
C CYS A 260 1.02 17.50 8.74
N VAL A 261 -0.15 16.91 8.98
CA VAL A 261 -0.36 15.86 9.99
C VAL A 261 -0.28 14.51 9.28
N ASP A 262 0.53 13.62 9.83
CA ASP A 262 0.53 12.21 9.44
C ASP A 262 -0.58 11.49 10.20
N GLU A 263 -1.59 10.99 9.49
CA GLU A 263 -2.63 10.12 10.08
C GLU A 263 -2.04 8.79 10.59
N GLY A 264 -0.78 8.53 10.23
CA GLY A 264 0.09 7.51 10.80
C GLY A 264 0.46 6.43 9.79
N PRO A 265 1.40 5.56 10.16
CA PRO A 265 1.86 4.48 9.29
C PRO A 265 0.82 3.37 9.13
N ALA A 266 -0.32 3.49 9.83
CA ALA A 266 -1.44 2.58 9.67
C ALA A 266 -1.93 2.72 8.22
N GLY A 267 -1.57 1.74 7.40
CA GLY A 267 -2.07 1.65 6.03
C GLY A 267 -3.58 1.45 5.99
N LEU A 268 -4.11 1.10 4.82
CA LEU A 268 -5.50 0.67 4.71
C LEU A 268 -5.74 -0.49 5.72
N PRO A 269 -6.71 -0.42 6.64
CA PRO A 269 -6.90 -1.47 7.62
C PRO A 269 -7.28 -2.77 6.90
N ALA A 270 -6.54 -3.86 7.18
CA ALA A 270 -6.90 -5.16 6.64
C ALA A 270 -8.26 -5.60 7.20
N PRO A 271 -9.24 -5.93 6.34
CA PRO A 271 -10.49 -6.49 6.82
C PRO A 271 -10.22 -7.84 7.49
N PRO A 272 -10.87 -8.13 8.63
CA PRO A 272 -10.61 -9.36 9.36
C PRO A 272 -11.01 -10.57 8.51
N ALA A 273 -10.09 -11.54 8.42
CA ALA A 273 -10.36 -12.82 7.79
C ALA A 273 -11.37 -13.65 8.62
N PRO A 274 -12.05 -14.62 8.00
CA PRO A 274 -12.80 -15.67 8.72
C PRO A 274 -11.86 -16.69 9.41
N VAL A 275 -10.72 -16.23 9.91
CA VAL A 275 -9.69 -17.05 10.56
C VAL A 275 -9.36 -16.39 11.89
N ASP A 276 -9.48 -17.16 12.96
CA ASP A 276 -8.99 -16.81 14.29
C ASP A 276 -7.76 -17.64 14.62
N ALA A 277 -6.82 -17.07 15.38
CA ALA A 277 -5.63 -17.78 15.82
C ALA A 277 -5.33 -17.53 17.31
N ALA A 278 -4.75 -18.54 17.96
CA ALA A 278 -4.16 -18.39 19.28
C ALA A 278 -2.66 -18.03 19.13
N CYS A 279 -2.36 -16.74 18.97
CA CYS A 279 -1.01 -16.20 18.91
C CYS A 279 -1.01 -14.68 19.24
N GLU A 280 0.14 -14.12 19.58
CA GLU A 280 0.26 -12.69 19.95
C GLU A 280 0.35 -11.76 18.73
N ASP A 281 0.81 -12.27 17.59
CA ASP A 281 1.15 -11.54 16.38
C ASP A 281 0.25 -11.89 15.19
N PHE A 282 -1.03 -12.21 15.47
CA PHE A 282 -1.97 -12.60 14.44
C PHE A 282 -2.17 -11.47 13.43
N THR A 283 -1.93 -11.79 12.17
CA THR A 283 -2.27 -10.92 11.05
C THR A 283 -3.23 -11.65 10.13
N SER A 284 -4.15 -10.89 9.53
CA SER A 284 -5.15 -11.47 8.65
C SER A 284 -5.55 -10.51 7.56
N TYR A 285 -6.05 -11.07 6.48
CA TYR A 285 -6.61 -10.33 5.36
C TYR A 285 -7.78 -11.09 4.76
N LYS A 286 -8.78 -10.33 4.34
CA LYS A 286 -9.93 -10.84 3.60
C LYS A 286 -10.12 -10.04 2.31
N THR A 287 -10.47 -10.73 1.24
CA THR A 287 -11.05 -10.11 0.05
C THR A 287 -12.41 -10.74 -0.26
N ALA A 288 -13.16 -10.13 -1.17
CA ALA A 288 -14.36 -10.74 -1.68
C ALA A 288 -14.00 -12.03 -2.44
N ALA A 289 -14.72 -13.12 -2.17
CA ALA A 289 -14.61 -14.32 -2.98
C ALA A 289 -15.15 -14.02 -4.39
N GLU A 290 -14.35 -14.30 -5.41
CA GLU A 290 -14.77 -14.21 -6.82
C GLU A 290 -15.50 -15.48 -7.27
N ASP A 291 -15.17 -16.61 -6.63
CA ASP A 291 -15.69 -17.94 -6.91
C ASP A 291 -16.60 -18.47 -5.80
N ALA A 292 -17.34 -19.54 -6.11
CA ALA A 292 -18.21 -20.21 -5.14
C ALA A 292 -17.41 -20.98 -4.06
N THR A 293 -16.22 -21.45 -4.41
CA THR A 293 -15.29 -22.12 -3.49
C THR A 293 -14.25 -21.11 -3.04
N GLU A 294 -14.04 -21.00 -1.74
CA GLU A 294 -13.12 -20.04 -1.13
C GLU A 294 -11.73 -20.65 -0.94
N LEU A 295 -10.68 -19.86 -1.16
CA LEU A 295 -9.30 -20.25 -0.86
C LEU A 295 -8.82 -19.52 0.40
N HIS A 296 -8.55 -20.27 1.46
CA HIS A 296 -8.00 -19.72 2.70
C HIS A 296 -6.57 -20.21 2.93
N ILE A 297 -5.65 -19.27 3.14
CA ILE A 297 -4.24 -19.53 3.40
C ILE A 297 -3.97 -19.33 4.90
N ILE A 298 -3.39 -20.34 5.54
CA ILE A 298 -2.93 -20.28 6.93
C ILE A 298 -1.42 -20.43 6.96
N GLY A 299 -0.74 -19.48 7.58
CA GLY A 299 0.72 -19.37 7.56
C GLY A 299 1.38 -19.37 8.94
N ILE A 300 2.47 -20.12 9.09
CA ILE A 300 3.35 -20.06 10.27
C ILE A 300 4.84 -20.01 9.92
N HIS A 301 5.65 -19.36 10.75
CA HIS A 301 7.10 -19.35 10.58
C HIS A 301 7.70 -20.62 11.18
N GLU A 302 7.77 -20.66 12.50
CA GLU A 302 8.41 -21.73 13.24
C GLU A 302 7.51 -22.18 14.38
N ARG A 303 7.93 -23.23 15.07
CA ARG A 303 7.30 -23.69 16.29
C ARG A 303 8.33 -23.61 17.40
N GLY A 304 8.11 -22.72 18.36
CA GLY A 304 8.85 -22.65 19.62
C GLY A 304 8.66 -23.89 20.52
N GLU A 305 8.62 -23.70 21.85
CA GLU A 305 8.72 -24.75 22.88
C GLU A 305 7.65 -25.88 22.84
N GLY A 306 6.66 -25.83 21.93
CA GLY A 306 5.60 -26.83 21.73
C GLY A 306 5.89 -27.97 20.72
N GLY A 307 7.00 -27.89 19.98
CA GLY A 307 7.34 -28.85 18.92
C GLY A 307 6.52 -28.64 17.63
N PRO A 308 6.72 -29.47 16.58
CA PRO A 308 6.34 -29.13 15.21
C PRO A 308 4.83 -29.25 14.94
N LYS A 309 3.93 -29.12 15.91
CA LYS A 309 2.49 -29.41 15.74
C LYS A 309 1.65 -28.16 15.73
N ALA A 310 0.82 -28.01 14.70
CA ALA A 310 -0.21 -26.98 14.61
C ALA A 310 -1.57 -27.63 14.28
N SER A 311 -2.66 -26.97 14.69
CA SER A 311 -4.01 -27.47 14.46
C SER A 311 -4.89 -26.45 13.76
N VAL A 312 -5.77 -26.92 12.87
CA VAL A 312 -6.79 -26.12 12.21
C VAL A 312 -8.14 -26.77 12.46
N HIS A 313 -9.07 -25.99 12.99
CA HIS A 313 -10.46 -26.39 13.16
C HIS A 313 -11.34 -25.63 12.16
N VAL A 314 -12.11 -26.35 11.35
CA VAL A 314 -12.97 -25.77 10.31
C VAL A 314 -14.42 -25.93 10.71
N SER A 315 -15.10 -24.80 10.88
CA SER A 315 -16.55 -24.72 11.14
C SER A 315 -17.31 -23.95 10.05
N ARG A 316 -16.58 -23.30 9.14
CA ARG A 316 -17.12 -22.53 8.01
C ARG A 316 -17.89 -23.41 7.03
N THR A 317 -19.07 -22.93 6.62
CA THR A 317 -20.05 -23.69 5.83
C THR A 317 -19.94 -23.46 4.32
N SER A 318 -19.28 -22.37 3.89
CA SER A 318 -18.85 -22.19 2.49
C SER A 318 -17.91 -23.33 2.05
N GLU A 319 -18.00 -23.72 0.78
CA GLU A 319 -17.02 -24.64 0.18
C GLU A 319 -15.64 -24.00 0.19
N MET A 320 -14.60 -24.72 0.64
CA MET A 320 -13.26 -24.15 0.72
C MET A 320 -12.12 -25.13 0.41
N VAL A 321 -11.00 -24.55 0.00
CA VAL A 321 -9.67 -25.19 -0.03
C VAL A 321 -8.77 -24.50 1.01
N LEU A 322 -8.05 -25.30 1.79
CA LEU A 322 -7.06 -24.79 2.75
C LEU A 322 -5.64 -24.94 2.20
N ALA A 323 -4.91 -23.84 2.12
CA ALA A 323 -3.46 -23.87 1.95
C ALA A 323 -2.78 -23.68 3.31
N LEU A 324 -1.95 -24.64 3.70
CA LEU A 324 -1.21 -24.61 4.97
C LEU A 324 0.28 -24.39 4.66
N SER A 325 0.78 -23.22 5.03
CA SER A 325 2.15 -22.75 4.80
C SER A 325 2.97 -22.78 6.08
N SER A 326 4.20 -23.31 5.99
CA SER A 326 5.12 -23.37 7.14
C SER A 326 6.57 -23.23 6.71
N TYR A 327 7.36 -22.38 7.39
CA TYR A 327 8.80 -22.29 7.12
C TYR A 327 9.54 -23.52 7.67
N ALA A 328 9.36 -23.85 8.95
CA ALA A 328 9.89 -25.08 9.54
C ALA A 328 8.94 -26.27 9.38
N PHE A 329 9.49 -27.49 9.41
CA PHE A 329 8.70 -28.73 9.37
C PHE A 329 7.56 -28.69 10.40
N THR A 330 6.34 -28.87 9.90
CA THR A 330 5.11 -28.86 10.70
C THR A 330 4.25 -30.10 10.43
N GLN A 331 3.74 -30.69 11.50
CA GLN A 331 2.73 -31.72 11.54
C GLN A 331 1.37 -31.07 11.86
N TRP A 332 0.63 -30.76 10.80
CA TRP A 332 -0.70 -30.21 10.85
C TRP A 332 -1.75 -31.25 11.25
N THR A 333 -2.72 -30.83 12.05
CA THR A 333 -3.94 -31.61 12.33
C THR A 333 -5.14 -30.78 11.93
N VAL A 334 -5.93 -31.27 10.96
CA VAL A 334 -7.15 -30.59 10.50
C VAL A 334 -8.36 -31.35 11.01
N THR A 335 -9.29 -30.62 11.61
CA THR A 335 -10.60 -31.13 12.06
C THR A 335 -11.70 -30.30 11.44
N VAL A 336 -12.83 -30.94 11.14
CA VAL A 336 -13.95 -30.34 10.39
C VAL A 336 -15.24 -30.65 11.13
N ASP A 337 -16.03 -29.62 11.42
CA ASP A 337 -17.32 -29.76 12.09
C ASP A 337 -18.39 -30.32 11.14
N PRO A 338 -19.46 -30.95 11.69
CA PRO A 338 -20.60 -31.34 10.88
C PRO A 338 -21.24 -30.13 10.16
N GLY A 339 -21.25 -30.16 8.83
CA GLY A 339 -21.81 -29.09 8.00
C GLY A 339 -20.78 -28.12 7.43
N ALA A 340 -19.53 -28.18 7.89
CA ALA A 340 -18.42 -27.47 7.24
C ALA A 340 -17.99 -28.18 5.95
N GLN A 341 -17.58 -27.40 4.95
CA GLN A 341 -17.30 -27.90 3.59
C GLN A 341 -15.82 -27.69 3.22
N LEU A 342 -14.98 -28.68 3.53
CA LEU A 342 -13.57 -28.71 3.15
C LEU A 342 -13.38 -29.63 1.94
N GLU A 343 -12.97 -29.06 0.80
CA GLU A 343 -12.81 -29.78 -0.47
C GLU A 343 -11.39 -30.27 -0.72
N GLY A 344 -10.38 -29.65 -0.09
CA GLY A 344 -8.99 -30.03 -0.27
C GLY A 344 -8.02 -29.30 0.65
N ILE A 345 -6.82 -29.87 0.77
CA ILE A 345 -5.70 -29.27 1.50
C ILE A 345 -4.48 -29.22 0.60
N VAL A 346 -3.85 -28.05 0.52
CA VAL A 346 -2.53 -27.85 -0.10
C VAL A 346 -1.52 -27.58 1.01
N LEU A 347 -0.45 -28.37 1.04
CA LEU A 347 0.71 -28.15 1.91
C LEU A 347 1.81 -27.47 1.10
N VAL A 348 2.21 -26.27 1.53
CA VAL A 348 3.22 -25.41 0.91
C VAL A 348 4.20 -24.89 1.96
N GLY A 349 5.28 -24.26 1.51
CA GLY A 349 6.28 -23.63 2.37
C GLY A 349 7.66 -24.28 2.27
N HIS A 350 8.60 -23.71 3.01
CA HIS A 350 10.02 -24.00 2.87
C HIS A 350 10.33 -25.47 3.15
N GLU A 351 10.07 -25.97 4.37
CA GLU A 351 10.28 -27.38 4.70
C GLU A 351 9.05 -28.26 4.40
N PRO A 352 9.25 -29.52 3.92
CA PRO A 352 8.13 -30.41 3.61
C PRO A 352 7.35 -30.85 4.86
N SER A 353 6.17 -30.26 5.05
CA SER A 353 5.27 -30.54 6.17
C SER A 353 4.37 -31.77 5.95
N ARG A 354 3.61 -32.16 6.98
CA ARG A 354 2.65 -33.27 6.94
C ARG A 354 1.31 -32.84 7.51
N VAL A 355 0.23 -33.48 7.07
CA VAL A 355 -1.11 -33.23 7.60
C VAL A 355 -1.83 -34.53 7.96
N SER A 356 -2.54 -34.50 9.07
CA SER A 356 -3.58 -35.46 9.43
C SER A 356 -4.94 -34.80 9.22
N ALA A 357 -5.72 -35.27 8.24
CA ALA A 357 -7.02 -34.71 7.86
C ALA A 357 -8.13 -35.78 7.89
N PRO A 358 -9.42 -35.40 7.87
CA PRO A 358 -10.53 -36.34 7.74
C PRO A 358 -10.40 -37.23 6.49
N ALA A 359 -10.97 -38.44 6.56
CA ALA A 359 -10.90 -39.38 5.46
C ALA A 359 -11.63 -38.85 4.21
N GLY A 360 -10.99 -38.97 3.05
CA GLY A 360 -11.56 -38.54 1.76
C GLY A 360 -11.16 -37.14 1.32
N ILE A 361 -10.54 -36.34 2.20
CA ILE A 361 -10.01 -35.02 1.83
C ILE A 361 -8.74 -35.19 0.98
N PRO A 362 -8.71 -34.69 -0.27
CA PRO A 362 -7.50 -34.66 -1.07
C PRO A 362 -6.42 -33.81 -0.41
N ILE A 363 -5.18 -34.32 -0.43
CA ILE A 363 -4.00 -33.61 0.09
C ILE A 363 -3.01 -33.49 -1.06
N ASN A 364 -2.63 -32.27 -1.40
CA ASN A 364 -1.56 -31.96 -2.33
C ASN A 364 -0.37 -31.36 -1.56
N THR A 365 0.84 -31.84 -1.80
CA THR A 365 2.05 -31.26 -1.18
C THR A 365 2.95 -30.73 -2.29
N VAL A 366 3.17 -29.42 -2.28
CA VAL A 366 3.92 -28.71 -3.32
C VAL A 366 4.91 -27.76 -2.64
N ILE A 367 6.19 -28.00 -2.85
CA ILE A 367 7.28 -27.22 -2.24
C ILE A 367 8.21 -26.57 -3.28
N TYR A 368 7.92 -26.78 -4.57
CA TYR A 368 8.60 -26.17 -5.70
C TYR A 368 7.56 -25.70 -6.72
N ASN A 369 7.81 -24.55 -7.35
CA ASN A 369 7.07 -24.06 -8.51
C ASN A 369 7.40 -24.89 -9.76
N GLU A 370 6.65 -24.70 -10.85
CA GLU A 370 6.85 -25.43 -12.12
C GLU A 370 8.24 -25.19 -12.74
N ASP A 371 8.83 -24.01 -12.50
CA ASP A 371 10.17 -23.64 -12.94
C ASP A 371 11.30 -24.24 -12.09
N GLY A 372 10.95 -24.96 -11.01
CA GLY A 372 11.88 -25.58 -10.07
C GLY A 372 12.39 -24.65 -8.95
N SER A 373 11.94 -23.39 -8.91
CA SER A 373 12.17 -22.51 -7.76
C SER A 373 11.44 -23.04 -6.52
N ARG A 374 11.96 -22.75 -5.33
CA ARG A 374 11.35 -23.21 -4.07
C ARG A 374 10.21 -22.28 -3.69
N ILE A 375 9.12 -22.85 -3.20
CA ILE A 375 8.02 -22.08 -2.61
C ILE A 375 8.41 -21.75 -1.18
N GLU A 376 8.59 -20.47 -0.89
CA GLU A 376 8.86 -19.98 0.47
C GLU A 376 7.58 -19.98 1.32
N ALA A 377 7.74 -19.83 2.63
CA ALA A 377 6.61 -19.75 3.54
C ALA A 377 6.18 -18.31 3.79
N ALA A 378 4.97 -18.13 4.30
CA ALA A 378 4.50 -16.83 4.77
C ALA A 378 3.72 -17.00 6.07
N TYR A 379 3.75 -15.98 6.91
CA TYR A 379 3.08 -16.00 8.21
C TYR A 379 2.62 -14.62 8.69
N THR A 380 2.96 -13.55 7.96
CA THR A 380 2.58 -12.19 8.29
C THR A 380 1.98 -11.54 7.06
N TRP A 381 0.82 -10.92 7.20
CA TRP A 381 0.24 -10.11 6.16
C TRP A 381 0.70 -8.64 6.28
N PRO A 382 0.97 -7.95 5.15
CA PRO A 382 1.06 -8.47 3.78
C PRO A 382 2.45 -9.00 3.46
N ASN A 383 3.38 -8.94 4.40
CA ASN A 383 4.69 -9.53 4.24
C ASN A 383 5.34 -9.86 5.60
N ALA A 384 6.28 -10.79 5.62
CA ALA A 384 7.02 -11.14 6.83
C ALA A 384 8.47 -10.61 6.79
N PRO A 385 9.01 -10.12 7.93
CA PRO A 385 10.39 -9.69 8.00
C PRO A 385 11.36 -10.86 7.77
N GLY A 386 12.50 -10.58 7.12
CA GLY A 386 13.57 -11.58 6.91
C GLY A 386 13.52 -12.32 5.57
N GLY A 387 12.88 -11.76 4.55
CA GLY A 387 12.90 -12.28 3.17
C GLY A 387 11.86 -13.36 2.87
N LEU A 388 10.78 -13.44 3.68
CA LEU A 388 9.64 -14.32 3.43
C LEU A 388 8.52 -13.55 2.75
N ASP A 389 8.42 -13.72 1.43
CA ASP A 389 7.52 -13.01 0.55
C ASP A 389 6.11 -13.65 0.54
N THR A 390 5.17 -12.96 1.20
CA THR A 390 3.76 -13.41 1.27
C THR A 390 3.04 -13.31 -0.07
N PRO A 391 3.17 -12.25 -0.88
CA PRO A 391 2.67 -12.20 -2.25
C PRO A 391 3.16 -13.35 -3.13
N ASP A 392 4.43 -13.72 -3.05
CA ASP A 392 4.98 -14.84 -3.81
C ASP A 392 4.33 -16.16 -3.40
N LEU A 393 4.15 -16.40 -2.10
CA LEU A 393 3.39 -17.56 -1.63
C LEU A 393 1.97 -17.56 -2.19
N ILE A 394 1.27 -16.42 -2.14
CA ILE A 394 -0.11 -16.31 -2.63
C ILE A 394 -0.15 -16.68 -4.11
N ARG A 395 0.72 -16.07 -4.94
CA ARG A 395 0.80 -16.36 -6.37
C ARG A 395 1.03 -17.85 -6.63
N SER A 396 1.99 -18.47 -5.93
CA SER A 396 2.24 -19.91 -6.03
C SER A 396 1.02 -20.74 -5.66
N VAL A 397 0.31 -20.40 -4.57
CA VAL A 397 -0.89 -21.13 -4.14
C VAL A 397 -2.04 -20.95 -5.13
N GLU A 398 -2.25 -19.73 -5.65
CA GLU A 398 -3.26 -19.45 -6.67
C GLU A 398 -2.97 -20.21 -7.96
N GLU A 399 -1.71 -20.28 -8.40
CA GLU A 399 -1.30 -21.10 -9.55
C GLU A 399 -1.53 -22.60 -9.33
N ILE A 400 -1.20 -23.13 -8.14
CA ILE A 400 -1.39 -24.54 -7.79
C ILE A 400 -2.86 -24.93 -7.78
N THR A 401 -3.72 -24.04 -7.28
CA THR A 401 -5.15 -24.32 -7.06
C THR A 401 -6.02 -23.89 -8.24
N GLY A 402 -5.57 -22.92 -9.04
CA GLY A 402 -6.39 -22.22 -10.02
C GLY A 402 -7.46 -21.33 -9.40
N MET A 403 -7.31 -20.95 -8.12
CA MET A 403 -8.29 -20.17 -7.35
C MET A 403 -7.63 -18.88 -6.87
N SER A 404 -8.39 -17.78 -6.82
CA SER A 404 -7.92 -16.55 -6.16
C SER A 404 -8.08 -16.63 -4.64
N MET A 405 -7.09 -16.16 -3.90
CA MET A 405 -7.10 -16.16 -2.45
C MET A 405 -8.28 -15.34 -1.92
N THR A 406 -9.09 -15.95 -1.07
CA THR A 406 -10.20 -15.29 -0.37
C THR A 406 -9.76 -14.71 0.97
N SER A 407 -8.90 -15.42 1.71
CA SER A 407 -8.34 -14.87 2.94
C SER A 407 -6.96 -15.44 3.29
N PHE A 408 -6.23 -14.67 4.08
CA PHE A 408 -5.00 -15.06 4.74
C PHE A 408 -5.16 -14.92 6.26
N GLY A 409 -4.60 -15.86 7.01
CA GLY A 409 -4.39 -15.74 8.45
C GLY A 409 -3.04 -16.31 8.85
N GLY A 410 -2.23 -15.55 9.56
CA GLY A 410 -0.87 -15.99 9.89
C GLY A 410 -0.38 -15.51 11.24
N CYS A 411 0.52 -16.30 11.82
CA CYS A 411 1.26 -15.98 13.04
C CYS A 411 2.67 -16.54 12.95
N ARG A 412 3.66 -15.93 13.61
CA ARG A 412 5.01 -16.51 13.66
C ARG A 412 5.04 -17.88 14.33
N ASP A 413 4.37 -18.01 15.48
CA ASP A 413 4.40 -19.20 16.35
C ASP A 413 3.00 -19.82 16.59
N GLY A 414 2.09 -19.78 15.62
CA GLY A 414 0.69 -20.18 15.79
C GLY A 414 0.46 -21.65 16.18
N ASP A 415 -0.27 -21.90 17.28
CA ASP A 415 -0.61 -23.24 17.81
C ASP A 415 -1.88 -23.83 17.20
N SER A 416 -2.90 -22.99 17.08
CA SER A 416 -4.26 -23.38 16.73
C SER A 416 -4.95 -22.27 15.97
N PHE A 417 -5.62 -22.66 14.89
CA PHE A 417 -6.40 -21.78 14.03
C PHE A 417 -7.83 -22.30 13.95
N THR A 418 -8.78 -21.38 13.84
CA THR A 418 -10.19 -21.70 13.59
C THR A 418 -10.67 -20.96 12.36
N VAL A 419 -11.28 -21.66 11.42
CA VAL A 419 -11.93 -21.06 10.24
C VAL A 419 -13.44 -21.08 10.48
N VAL A 420 -14.06 -19.89 10.49
CA VAL A 420 -15.46 -19.67 10.90
C VAL A 420 -16.28 -18.99 9.80
N ASP A 421 -17.61 -19.01 9.92
CA ASP A 421 -18.46 -18.17 9.07
C ASP A 421 -18.31 -16.69 9.45
N ASP A 422 -18.56 -15.80 8.49
CA ASP A 422 -18.54 -14.36 8.75
C ASP A 422 -19.65 -13.98 9.75
N HIS A 423 -19.32 -13.12 10.71
CA HIS A 423 -20.28 -12.63 11.72
C HIS A 423 -21.23 -11.56 11.20
#